data_AF-K9DBS8-F1
#
_entry.id   AF-K9DBS8-F1
#
_cell.length_a   1.000
_cell.length_b   1.000
_cell.length_c   1.000
_cell.angle_alpha   90.00
_cell.angle_beta   90.00
_cell.angle_gamma   90.00
#
_symmetry.space_group_name_H-M   'P 1'
#
loop_
_entity.id
_entity.type
_entity.pdbx_description
1 polymer ?
#
loop_
_entity_poly.entity_id
_entity_poly.type
_entity_poly.pdbx_seq_one_letter_code
_entity_poly.pdbx_strand_id
1 'polypeptide(L)' 'MASPIIRDPHIDEDMVLRAMFEARKRVFIDLLKWDLPVLADRYEVDHFDTPDAQYLVLTDTELHHRASTRLL' A
#
# COMPACT_ATOMS: atom_id res chain seq x y z
N MET A 1 22.26 14.45 -4.58
CA MET A 1 21.24 15.43 -4.99
C MET A 1 19.89 14.89 -4.54
N ALA A 2 19.16 15.59 -3.67
CA ALA A 2 17.83 15.15 -3.27
C ALA A 2 16.90 15.28 -4.48
N SER A 3 16.33 14.18 -4.95
CA SER A 3 15.33 14.21 -6.01
C SER A 3 14.17 15.12 -5.57
N PRO A 4 13.67 16.00 -6.46
CA PRO A 4 12.49 16.79 -6.15
C PRO A 4 11.36 15.79 -5.88
N ILE A 5 10.68 15.95 -4.74
CA ILE A 5 9.41 15.27 -4.51
C ILE A 5 8.49 15.80 -5.61
N ILE A 6 8.29 15.01 -6.66
CA ILE A 6 7.36 15.34 -7.73
C ILE A 6 5.97 15.30 -7.09
N ARG A 7 5.44 16.47 -6.76
CA ARG A 7 4.03 16.63 -6.44
C ARG A 7 3.29 16.67 -7.76
N ASP A 8 3.05 15.48 -8.33
CA ASP A 8 2.20 15.37 -9.51
C ASP A 8 0.75 15.47 -9.05
N PRO A 9 -0.02 16.51 -9.45
CA PRO A 9 -1.40 16.71 -9.01
C PRO A 9 -2.40 15.68 -9.59
N HIS A 10 -1.92 14.59 -10.20
CA HIS A 10 -2.72 13.55 -10.84
C HIS A 10 -2.37 12.12 -10.40
N ILE A 11 -1.78 11.94 -9.21
CA ILE A 11 -1.65 10.59 -8.64
C ILE A 11 -3.04 10.06 -8.31
N ASP A 12 -3.41 8.93 -8.90
CA ASP A 12 -4.60 8.16 -8.54
C ASP A 12 -4.32 7.44 -7.21
N GLU A 13 -4.71 8.08 -6.11
CA GLU A 13 -4.50 7.57 -4.75
C GLU A 13 -5.17 6.20 -4.53
N ASP A 14 -6.35 5.98 -5.13
CA ASP A 14 -7.08 4.71 -5.04
C ASP A 14 -6.28 3.57 -5.70
N MET A 15 -5.67 3.82 -6.86
CA MET A 15 -4.80 2.85 -7.51
C MET A 15 -3.57 2.52 -6.66
N VAL A 16 -2.94 3.54 -6.06
CA VAL A 16 -1.78 3.35 -5.18
C VAL A 16 -2.13 2.53 -3.95
N LEU A 17 -3.26 2.84 -3.29
CA LEU A 17 -3.71 2.11 -2.10
C LEU A 17 -4.10 0.67 -2.44
N ARG A 18 -4.79 0.43 -3.56
CA ARG A 18 -5.10 -0.95 -4.00
C ARG A 18 -3.84 -1.76 -4.28
N ALA A 19 -2.85 -1.17 -4.95
CA ALA A 19 -1.58 -1.83 -5.20
C ALA A 19 -0.84 -2.17 -3.90
N MET A 20 -0.88 -1.27 -2.91
CA MET A 20 -0.32 -1.49 -1.58
C MET A 20 -1.00 -2.66 -0.84
N PHE A 21 -2.33 -2.67 -0.74
CA PHE A 21 -3.05 -3.73 0.00
C PHE A 21 -2.92 -5.10 -0.67
N GLU A 22 -2.82 -5.14 -2.00
CA GLU A 22 -2.55 -6.38 -2.73
C GLU A 22 -1.12 -6.87 -2.45
N ALA A 23 -0.14 -5.96 -2.41
CA ALA A 23 1.23 -6.29 -2.04
C ALA A 23 1.35 -6.79 -0.59
N ARG A 24 0.60 -6.20 0.35
CA ARG A 24 0.54 -6.66 1.74
C ARG A 24 0.01 -8.09 1.86
N LYS A 25 -1.04 -8.48 1.12
CA LYS A 25 -1.49 -9.89 1.05
C LYS A 25 -0.36 -10.80 0.60
N ARG A 26 0.34 -10.44 -0.49
CA ARG A 26 1.46 -11.25 -1.01
C ARG A 26 2.57 -11.44 0.02
N VAL A 27 2.90 -10.40 0.78
CA VAL A 27 3.98 -10.45 1.78
C VAL A 27 3.51 -11.13 3.06
N PHE A 28 2.49 -10.61 3.74
CA PHE A 28 2.11 -11.08 5.07
C PHE A 28 1.43 -12.45 5.04
N ILE A 29 0.53 -12.67 4.08
CA ILE A 29 -0.26 -13.89 4.03
C ILE A 29 0.43 -14.92 3.13
N ASP A 30 0.73 -14.57 1.87
CA ASP A 30 1.21 -15.58 0.92
C ASP A 30 2.67 -15.98 1.20
N LEU A 31 3.55 -15.04 1.55
CA LEU A 31 4.96 -15.32 1.82
C LEU A 31 5.21 -15.65 3.30
N LEU A 32 4.79 -14.79 4.24
CA LEU A 32 5.06 -14.96 5.66
C LEU A 32 4.06 -15.89 6.37
N LYS A 33 2.96 -16.27 5.72
CA LYS A 33 1.94 -17.22 6.24
C LYS A 33 1.25 -16.74 7.52
N TRP A 34 1.08 -15.43 7.69
CA TRP A 34 0.30 -14.89 8.79
C TRP A 34 -1.19 -15.15 8.57
N ASP A 35 -1.90 -15.43 9.68
CA ASP A 35 -3.35 -15.62 9.68
C ASP A 35 -4.03 -14.25 9.84
N LEU A 36 -4.30 -13.60 8.70
CA LEU A 36 -4.89 -12.26 8.61
C LEU A 36 -6.12 -12.27 7.69
N PRO A 37 -7.07 -11.35 7.89
CA PRO A 37 -8.25 -11.23 7.03
C PRO A 37 -7.87 -10.86 5.59
N VAL A 38 -8.62 -11.44 4.64
CA VAL A 38 -8.52 -11.09 3.22
C VAL A 38 -9.85 -10.51 2.76
N LEU A 39 -9.80 -9.29 2.21
CA LEU A 39 -10.95 -8.63 1.61
C LEU A 39 -11.04 -8.98 0.12
N ALA A 40 -12.22 -9.42 -0.31
CA ALA A 40 -12.53 -9.79 -1.70
C ALA A 40 -11.50 -10.76 -2.31
N ASP A 41 -10.97 -11.69 -1.49
CA ASP A 41 -9.92 -12.66 -1.84
C ASP A 41 -8.63 -12.04 -2.42
N ARG A 42 -8.44 -10.72 -2.28
CA ARG A 42 -7.40 -9.98 -3.00
C ARG A 42 -6.55 -9.07 -2.13
N TYR A 43 -7.12 -8.46 -1.11
CA TYR A 43 -6.46 -7.41 -0.34
C TYR A 43 -6.29 -7.85 1.12
N GLU A 44 -5.13 -7.56 1.70
CA GLU A 44 -4.97 -7.65 3.15
C GLU A 44 -5.31 -6.28 3.74
N VAL A 45 -6.35 -6.24 4.58
CA VAL A 45 -6.86 -5.04 5.25
C VAL A 45 -7.22 -5.43 6.68
N ASP A 46 -6.61 -4.78 7.66
CA ASP A 46 -6.79 -5.04 9.09
C ASP A 46 -7.58 -3.91 9.79
N HIS A 47 -7.79 -4.05 11.10
CA HIS A 47 -8.57 -3.08 11.88
C HIS A 47 -7.87 -1.74 12.11
N PHE A 48 -6.58 -1.63 11.80
CA PHE A 48 -5.84 -0.38 11.85
C PHE A 48 -5.90 0.39 10.53
N ASP A 49 -6.40 -0.23 9.45
CA ASP A 49 -6.61 0.43 8.16
C ASP A 49 -7.91 1.27 8.16
N THR A 50 -7.91 2.30 9.02
CA THR A 50 -9.03 3.24 9.21
C THR A 50 -8.96 4.39 8.20
N PRO A 51 -10.03 5.21 8.07
CA PRO A 51 -9.99 6.43 7.26
C PRO A 51 -8.92 7.45 7.69
N ASP A 52 -8.49 7.41 8.95
CA ASP A 52 -7.45 8.31 9.49
C ASP A 52 -6.04 7.72 9.39
N ALA A 53 -5.90 6.49 8.89
CA ALA A 53 -4.61 5.83 8.78
C ALA A 53 -3.71 6.56 7.78
N GLN A 54 -2.47 6.83 8.19
CA GLN A 54 -1.48 7.50 7.36
C GLN A 54 -0.48 6.51 6.80
N TYR A 55 -0.24 6.59 5.49
CA TYR A 55 0.72 5.73 4.80
C TYR A 55 1.77 6.57 4.10
N LEU A 56 3.02 6.13 4.19
CA LEU A 56 4.05 6.50 3.24
C LEU A 56 4.13 5.38 2.21
N VAL A 57 3.82 5.66 0.96
CA VAL A 57 3.86 4.69 -0.14
C VAL A 57 4.89 5.15 -1.18
N LEU A 58 5.76 4.23 -1.56
CA LEU A 58 6.71 4.39 -2.66
C LEU A 58 6.21 3.61 -3.86
N THR A 59 6.06 4.30 -4.98
CA THR A 59 5.73 3.70 -6.27
C THR A 59 6.85 3.93 -7.28
N ASP A 60 6.83 3.17 -8.37
CA ASP A 60 7.53 3.58 -9.61
C ASP A 60 6.68 4.60 -10.40
N THR A 61 7.14 4.94 -11.61
CA THR A 61 6.46 5.89 -12.51
C THR A 61 5.16 5.35 -13.11
N GLU A 62 4.89 4.04 -13.00
CA GLU A 62 3.68 3.38 -13.47
C GLU A 62 2.69 3.10 -12.32
N LEU A 63 2.94 3.70 -11.13
CA LEU A 63 2.17 3.51 -9.90
C LEU A 63 2.22 2.08 -9.33
N HIS A 64 3.18 1.25 -9.74
CA HIS A 64 3.37 -0.04 -9.09
C HIS A 64 3.97 0.14 -7.70
N HIS A 65 3.41 -0.55 -6.72
CA HIS A 65 3.90 -0.55 -5.34
C HIS A 65 5.32 -1.10 -5.25
N ARG A 66 6.21 -0.36 -4.60
CA ARG A 66 7.60 -0.76 -4.31
C ARG A 66 7.83 -0.98 -2.83
N ALA A 67 7.25 -0.11 -1.99
CA ALA A 67 7.31 -0.21 -0.55
C ALA A 67 6.20 0.64 0.07
N SER A 68 5.80 0.30 1.30
CA SER A 68 4.90 1.12 2.10
C SER A 68 5.16 0.93 3.57
N THR A 69 4.88 1.96 4.36
CA THR A 69 4.77 1.84 5.81
C THR A 69 3.54 2.60 6.29
N ARG A 70 2.87 2.04 7.29
CA ARG A 70 1.83 2.72 8.07
C ARG A 70 2.51 3.53 9.18
N LEU A 71 2.01 4.72 9.45
CA LEU A 71 2.46 5.57 10.55
C LEU A 71 1.50 5.40 11.74
N LEU A 72 2.05 5.27 12.95
CA LEU A 72 1.32 5.09 14.21
C LEU A 72 1.74 6.17 15.21
#